data_AF-A0A9K3PDA7-F1
#
_entry.id   AF-A0A9K3PDA7-F1
#
_cell.length_a   1.000
_cell.length_b   1.000
_cell.length_c   1.000
_cell.angle_alpha   90.00
_cell.angle_beta   90.00
_cell.angle_gamma   90.00
#
_symmetry.space_group_name_H-M   'P 1'
#
loop_
_entity.id
_entity.type
_entity.pdbx_description
1 polymer ?
#
loop_
_entity_poly.entity_id
_entity_poly.type
_entity_poly.pdbx_seq_one_letter_code
_entity_poly.pdbx_strand_id
1 'polypeptide(L)'
;MPPAAHPLLDSMADEDLVVGNEPMQNSSASPTSSSMPSTQSNLVDTEPLSPSILKDNDSRHELFAFEDGSDHSGDDFGDIISQARKESIESIRSVSSSTITNSSIISTWSPTSVSETPTKKIKKKVRFPEQRAVQVIETIHVFDYTEEELAASFYNTREMRLLKRERRELARLLDQGYSPEEIEIRTGMYVRGIETACYDGNRRRHAHIAEGVHSVMLEQDMQYEDCKWNPSAIANIYHRASEESLVEAMKRGKEDEQEVVEELERIRQEYPALDPTEC
;
A
#
# COMPACT_ATOMS: atom_id res chain seq x y z
N MET A 1 -36.44 3.62 -37.09
CA MET A 1 -35.31 4.14 -37.90
C MET A 1 -34.03 3.61 -37.27
N PRO A 2 -33.25 2.76 -37.96
CA PRO A 2 -31.97 2.30 -37.43
C PRO A 2 -30.87 3.35 -37.66
N PRO A 3 -29.96 3.62 -36.71
CA PRO A 3 -28.82 4.49 -36.94
C PRO A 3 -27.71 3.78 -37.73
N ALA A 4 -27.03 4.61 -38.52
CA ALA A 4 -26.09 4.31 -39.58
C ALA A 4 -24.80 3.60 -39.11
N ALA A 5 -24.32 2.72 -39.97
CA ALA A 5 -22.97 2.18 -39.96
C ALA A 5 -21.95 3.30 -40.27
N HIS A 6 -20.87 3.36 -39.48
CA HIS A 6 -19.69 4.15 -39.80
C HIS A 6 -18.59 3.27 -40.41
N PRO A 7 -17.82 3.78 -41.38
CA PRO A 7 -16.90 3.00 -42.19
C PRO A 7 -15.52 2.83 -41.55
N LEU A 8 -14.91 1.71 -41.93
CA LEU A 8 -13.47 1.40 -41.93
C LEU A 8 -12.60 2.62 -42.23
N LEU A 9 -11.62 2.86 -41.36
CA LEU A 9 -10.41 3.59 -41.70
C LEU A 9 -9.22 2.63 -41.69
N ASP A 10 -8.59 2.63 -42.84
CA ASP A 10 -7.48 1.85 -43.35
C ASP A 10 -6.16 2.54 -42.98
N SER A 11 -5.12 1.71 -42.80
CA SER A 11 -3.69 1.96 -42.94
C SER A 11 -3.08 3.36 -42.68
N MET A 12 -2.20 3.42 -41.68
CA MET A 12 -0.91 4.13 -41.75
C MET A 12 0.11 3.29 -40.94
N ALA A 13 0.96 2.50 -41.61
CA ALA A 13 2.22 2.88 -42.25
C ALA A 13 3.39 2.83 -41.26
N ASP A 14 4.29 1.89 -41.56
CA ASP A 14 5.56 1.61 -40.90
C ASP A 14 6.46 2.86 -40.84
N GLU A 15 7.04 3.12 -39.68
CA GLU A 15 8.20 4.01 -39.52
C GLU A 15 9.33 3.19 -38.90
N ASP A 16 10.35 2.96 -39.73
CA ASP A 16 11.58 2.25 -39.45
C ASP A 16 12.37 2.91 -38.29
N LEU A 17 12.50 2.20 -37.17
CA LEU A 17 13.39 2.57 -36.08
C LEU A 17 14.83 2.17 -36.44
N VAL A 18 15.56 3.16 -36.96
CA VAL A 18 17.00 3.08 -37.24
C VAL A 18 17.78 2.83 -35.94
N VAL A 19 18.39 1.65 -35.87
CA VAL A 19 19.33 1.22 -34.82
C VAL A 19 20.64 2.01 -34.95
N GLY A 20 20.83 3.00 -34.09
CA GLY A 20 22.10 3.70 -33.90
C GLY A 20 23.04 2.89 -33.01
N ASN A 21 23.97 2.16 -33.61
CA ASN A 21 25.13 1.56 -32.92
C ASN A 21 26.19 2.64 -32.65
N GLU A 22 26.37 3.05 -31.40
CA GLU A 22 27.58 3.75 -30.97
C GLU A 22 28.61 2.77 -30.35
N PRO A 23 29.85 2.73 -30.85
CA PRO A 23 30.92 1.93 -30.24
C PRO A 23 31.51 2.65 -29.01
N MET A 24 31.26 2.13 -27.81
CA MET A 24 32.00 2.55 -26.62
C MET A 24 33.47 2.12 -26.73
N GLN A 25 34.33 3.13 -26.73
CA GLN A 25 35.78 3.00 -26.72
C GLN A 25 36.25 2.55 -25.34
N ASN A 26 36.95 1.41 -25.30
CA ASN A 26 37.75 0.95 -24.17
C ASN A 26 38.86 1.98 -23.85
N SER A 27 38.76 2.67 -22.72
CA SER A 27 39.87 3.43 -22.15
C SER A 27 40.40 2.69 -20.92
N SER A 28 41.53 2.03 -21.12
CA SER A 28 42.39 1.47 -20.09
C SER A 28 43.13 2.59 -19.35
N ALA A 29 42.76 2.83 -18.09
CA ALA A 29 43.52 3.68 -17.19
C ALA A 29 44.13 2.83 -16.06
N SER A 30 45.46 2.79 -16.04
CA SER A 30 46.29 2.11 -15.06
C SER A 30 46.31 2.84 -13.70
N PRO A 31 46.59 2.13 -12.58
CA PRO A 31 46.58 2.72 -11.24
C PRO A 31 47.86 3.52 -10.98
N THR A 32 47.72 4.80 -10.61
CA THR A 32 48.80 5.59 -10.03
C THR A 32 48.73 5.52 -8.51
N SER A 33 49.82 5.02 -7.92
CA SER A 33 50.11 5.00 -6.50
C SER A 33 50.54 6.40 -6.04
N SER A 34 49.86 6.93 -5.02
CA SER A 34 50.20 8.20 -4.37
C SER A 34 49.80 8.09 -2.90
N SER A 35 50.72 7.65 -2.03
CA SER A 35 51.52 8.52 -1.15
C SER A 35 50.68 9.19 -0.05
N MET A 36 50.72 8.60 1.14
CA MET A 36 50.14 9.16 2.36
C MET A 36 50.99 10.31 2.91
N PRO A 37 50.40 11.46 3.27
CA PRO A 37 51.05 12.42 4.14
C PRO A 37 50.82 12.04 5.62
N SER A 38 51.95 12.00 6.34
CA SER A 38 52.04 11.82 7.79
C SER A 38 51.65 13.13 8.48
N THR A 39 50.54 13.12 9.23
CA THR A 39 50.10 14.28 10.01
C THR A 39 50.84 14.30 11.35
N GLN A 40 51.66 15.32 11.54
CA GLN A 40 52.34 15.64 12.79
C GLN A 40 51.32 16.11 13.84
N SER A 41 51.45 15.56 15.04
CA SER A 41 50.74 15.95 16.24
C SER A 41 51.24 17.30 16.75
N ASN A 42 50.44 18.35 16.62
CA ASN A 42 50.62 19.59 17.38
C ASN A 42 49.73 19.56 18.62
N LEU A 43 50.39 19.41 19.77
CA LEU A 43 49.86 19.61 21.10
C LEU A 43 49.62 21.12 21.28
N VAL A 44 48.37 21.54 21.43
CA VAL A 44 48.01 22.91 21.82
C VAL A 44 47.15 22.82 23.07
N ASP A 45 47.77 23.19 24.19
CA ASP A 45 47.11 23.47 25.45
C ASP A 45 46.06 24.58 25.24
N THR A 46 44.80 24.29 25.57
CA THR A 46 43.77 25.32 25.74
C THR A 46 42.94 25.00 26.98
N GLU A 47 42.78 26.05 27.78
CA GLU A 47 42.22 26.09 29.13
C GLU A 47 40.75 25.63 29.27
N PRO A 48 40.31 25.29 30.51
CA PRO A 48 38.96 24.81 30.77
C PRO A 48 37.92 25.94 30.76
N LEU A 49 37.04 25.92 29.75
CA LEU A 49 35.81 26.71 29.74
C LEU A 49 34.71 26.03 30.56
N SER A 50 34.00 26.87 31.31
CA SER A 50 32.99 26.57 32.33
C SER A 50 31.72 25.91 31.76
N PRO A 51 30.92 25.20 32.58
CA PRO A 51 29.75 24.45 32.11
C PRO A 51 28.57 25.39 31.85
N SER A 52 28.41 25.83 30.61
CA SER A 52 27.15 26.43 30.14
C SER A 52 26.16 25.32 29.79
N ILE A 53 25.22 25.10 30.71
CA ILE A 53 23.84 24.61 30.54
C ILE A 53 23.51 24.29 29.07
N LEU A 54 23.54 22.99 28.73
CA LEU A 54 22.92 22.46 27.51
C LEU A 54 21.44 22.81 27.56
N LYS A 55 21.01 23.71 26.69
CA LYS A 55 19.63 23.74 26.21
C LYS A 55 19.56 22.69 25.12
N ASP A 56 18.81 21.64 25.38
CA ASP A 56 18.50 20.60 24.40
C ASP A 56 17.88 21.26 23.16
N ASN A 57 18.69 21.31 22.11
CA ASN A 57 18.30 21.75 20.78
C ASN A 57 17.46 20.63 20.17
N ASP A 58 16.15 20.83 20.21
CA ASP A 58 15.10 20.04 19.58
C ASP A 58 15.24 20.07 18.04
N SER A 59 16.28 19.40 17.54
CA SER A 59 16.70 19.40 16.13
C SER A 59 16.13 18.23 15.34
N ARG A 60 15.00 17.65 15.81
CA ARG A 60 14.43 16.42 15.21
C ARG A 60 13.25 16.66 14.27
N HIS A 61 12.94 17.92 13.94
CA HIS A 61 11.80 18.26 13.10
C HIS A 61 12.12 18.70 11.64
N GLU A 62 13.38 18.73 11.20
CA GLU A 62 13.74 19.24 9.86
C GLU A 62 14.20 18.18 8.83
N LEU A 63 13.81 16.90 8.96
CA LEU A 63 14.17 15.87 7.96
C LEU A 63 12.99 15.28 7.15
N PHE A 64 11.84 15.95 7.17
CA PHE A 64 10.66 15.56 6.35
C PHE A 64 10.06 16.69 5.51
N ALA A 65 10.75 17.82 5.37
CA ALA A 65 10.47 18.76 4.28
C ALA A 65 11.23 18.29 3.03
N PHE A 66 10.87 17.11 2.52
CA PHE A 66 11.25 16.78 1.15
C PHE A 66 10.35 17.64 0.27
N GLU A 67 10.98 18.53 -0.50
CA GLU A 67 10.39 19.14 -1.67
C GLU A 67 9.90 18.01 -2.58
N ASP A 68 8.67 17.55 -2.35
CA ASP A 68 7.88 16.90 -3.36
C ASP A 68 7.70 17.97 -4.44
N GLY A 69 8.64 18.03 -5.39
CA GLY A 69 8.48 18.68 -6.68
C GLY A 69 7.41 17.97 -7.52
N SER A 70 6.29 17.65 -6.87
CA SER A 70 5.01 17.38 -7.46
C SER A 70 4.38 18.76 -7.69
N ASP A 71 4.74 19.40 -8.80
CA ASP A 71 3.98 20.49 -9.41
C ASP A 71 2.60 19.97 -9.92
N HIS A 72 1.94 19.11 -9.15
CA HIS A 72 0.51 18.89 -9.23
C HIS A 72 -0.10 19.77 -8.15
N SER A 73 -0.47 20.98 -8.57
CA SER A 73 -1.31 21.92 -7.84
C SER A 73 -2.37 21.16 -7.05
N GLY A 74 -2.29 21.23 -5.72
CA GLY A 74 -3.18 20.56 -4.77
C GLY A 74 -4.63 21.03 -4.77
N ASP A 75 -5.11 21.60 -5.88
CA ASP A 75 -6.48 22.10 -6.04
C ASP A 75 -7.44 21.01 -6.58
N ASP A 76 -6.93 19.91 -7.15
CA ASP A 76 -7.79 18.88 -7.76
C ASP A 76 -8.41 17.89 -6.75
N PHE A 77 -7.90 17.80 -5.52
CA PHE A 77 -8.41 16.85 -4.53
C PHE A 77 -9.79 17.26 -3.97
N GLY A 78 -10.06 18.57 -3.90
CA GLY A 78 -11.36 19.10 -3.49
C GLY A 78 -12.47 18.80 -4.50
N ASP A 79 -12.13 18.82 -5.80
CA ASP A 79 -13.07 18.56 -6.89
C ASP A 79 -13.37 17.07 -7.03
N ILE A 80 -12.38 16.18 -6.82
CA ILE A 80 -12.58 14.72 -6.81
C ILE A 80 -13.53 14.30 -5.67
N ILE A 81 -13.32 14.82 -4.44
CA ILE A 81 -14.23 14.53 -3.31
C ILE A 81 -15.63 15.08 -3.60
N SER A 82 -15.72 16.26 -4.21
CA SER A 82 -16.99 16.89 -4.54
C SER A 82 -17.78 16.14 -5.61
N GLN A 83 -17.11 15.56 -6.62
CA GLN A 83 -17.74 14.71 -7.64
C GLN A 83 -18.18 13.37 -7.07
N ALA A 84 -17.32 12.66 -6.35
CA ALA A 84 -17.66 11.38 -5.71
C ALA A 84 -18.86 11.53 -4.75
N ARG A 85 -18.95 12.66 -4.04
CA ARG A 85 -20.08 12.96 -3.15
C ARG A 85 -21.40 13.20 -3.89
N LYS A 86 -21.38 13.80 -5.08
CA LYS A 86 -22.59 13.98 -5.90
C LYS A 86 -23.13 12.65 -6.42
N GLU A 87 -22.25 11.77 -6.89
CA GLU A 87 -22.64 10.46 -7.43
C GLU A 87 -23.14 9.51 -6.32
N SER A 88 -22.50 9.51 -5.15
CA SER A 88 -22.92 8.70 -4.00
C SER A 88 -24.30 9.10 -3.46
N ILE A 89 -24.60 10.41 -3.40
CA ILE A 89 -25.92 10.91 -2.93
C ILE A 89 -27.06 10.49 -3.90
N GLU A 90 -26.82 10.49 -5.21
CA GLU A 90 -27.81 10.03 -6.18
C GLU A 90 -28.01 8.50 -6.15
N SER A 91 -26.94 7.74 -5.92
CA SER A 91 -27.01 6.28 -5.74
C SER A 91 -27.83 5.90 -4.50
N ILE A 92 -27.57 6.53 -3.35
CA ILE A 92 -28.29 6.22 -2.09
C ILE A 92 -29.78 6.57 -2.20
N ARG A 93 -30.14 7.66 -2.90
CA ARG A 93 -31.56 8.02 -3.15
C ARG A 93 -32.27 7.02 -4.06
N SER A 94 -31.56 6.39 -4.99
CA SER A 94 -32.11 5.40 -5.93
C SER A 94 -32.38 4.03 -5.27
N VAL A 95 -31.57 3.64 -4.29
CA VAL A 95 -31.68 2.32 -3.62
C VAL A 95 -32.88 2.23 -2.66
N SER A 96 -33.55 3.35 -2.36
CA SER A 96 -34.72 3.39 -1.47
C SER A 96 -36.03 2.85 -2.10
N SER A 97 -36.01 2.28 -3.32
CA SER A 97 -37.24 1.75 -3.96
C SER A 97 -37.09 0.37 -4.63
N SER A 98 -35.93 -0.27 -4.53
CA SER A 98 -35.76 -1.64 -5.06
C SER A 98 -35.67 -2.63 -3.92
N THR A 99 -36.75 -3.41 -3.76
CA THR A 99 -36.78 -4.64 -2.97
C THR A 99 -35.82 -5.65 -3.61
N ILE A 100 -34.53 -5.55 -3.29
CA ILE A 100 -33.53 -6.51 -3.77
C ILE A 100 -33.71 -7.80 -2.97
N THR A 101 -34.41 -8.76 -3.57
CA THR A 101 -34.41 -10.16 -3.15
C THR A 101 -33.10 -10.81 -3.63
N ASN A 102 -31.97 -10.46 -3.02
CA ASN A 102 -30.70 -11.15 -3.28
C ASN A 102 -30.61 -12.38 -2.38
N SER A 103 -31.05 -13.51 -2.93
CA SER A 103 -30.79 -14.84 -2.41
C SER A 103 -29.55 -15.43 -3.10
N SER A 104 -28.35 -15.22 -2.57
CA SER A 104 -27.22 -16.13 -2.81
C SER A 104 -25.94 -15.79 -2.04
N ILE A 105 -25.48 -16.78 -1.29
CA ILE A 105 -24.08 -17.06 -0.94
C ILE A 105 -23.35 -15.93 -0.18
N ILE A 106 -24.03 -15.31 0.78
CA ILE A 106 -23.30 -14.95 2.00
C ILE A 106 -23.09 -16.27 2.72
N SER A 107 -21.83 -16.65 2.97
CA SER A 107 -21.49 -17.71 3.91
C SER A 107 -22.14 -17.32 5.23
N THR A 108 -23.35 -17.82 5.44
CA THR A 108 -24.13 -17.61 6.64
C THR A 108 -23.29 -18.18 7.76
N TRP A 109 -22.64 -17.31 8.51
CA TRP A 109 -22.41 -17.54 9.92
C TRP A 109 -23.81 -17.70 10.50
N SER A 110 -24.39 -18.88 10.35
CA SER A 110 -25.70 -19.21 10.87
C SER A 110 -25.58 -18.93 12.37
N PRO A 111 -26.20 -17.85 12.88
CA PRO A 111 -26.29 -17.71 14.32
C PRO A 111 -27.17 -18.89 14.69
N THR A 112 -26.57 -19.92 15.27
CA THR A 112 -27.29 -21.08 15.78
C THR A 112 -28.50 -20.53 16.51
N SER A 113 -29.69 -20.84 15.98
CA SER A 113 -30.96 -20.45 16.58
C SER A 113 -31.04 -21.16 17.93
N VAL A 114 -30.45 -20.54 18.94
CA VAL A 114 -30.55 -20.97 20.32
C VAL A 114 -31.92 -20.49 20.74
N SER A 115 -32.88 -21.43 20.69
CA SER A 115 -34.21 -21.34 21.31
C SER A 115 -34.18 -20.39 22.50
N GLU A 116 -34.86 -19.25 22.35
CA GLU A 116 -34.99 -18.18 23.34
C GLU A 116 -35.81 -18.68 24.54
N THR A 117 -35.23 -19.58 25.32
CA THR A 117 -35.65 -19.75 26.69
C THR A 117 -35.21 -18.49 27.44
N PRO A 118 -36.06 -17.93 28.34
CA PRO A 118 -35.75 -16.73 29.10
C PRO A 118 -34.59 -17.01 30.05
N THR A 119 -33.38 -16.89 29.53
CA THR A 119 -32.14 -17.14 30.25
C THR A 119 -31.85 -15.88 31.05
N LYS A 120 -31.94 -16.02 32.38
CA LYS A 120 -31.50 -15.02 33.36
C LYS A 120 -30.16 -14.46 32.87
N LYS A 121 -30.02 -13.13 32.78
CA LYS A 121 -28.79 -12.45 32.32
C LYS A 121 -27.58 -12.97 33.10
N ILE A 122 -26.89 -13.98 32.56
CA ILE A 122 -25.66 -14.51 33.15
C ILE A 122 -24.63 -13.41 32.91
N LYS A 123 -24.20 -12.76 33.99
CA LYS A 123 -23.07 -11.83 33.94
C LYS A 123 -21.84 -12.64 33.52
N LYS A 124 -21.50 -12.62 32.22
CA LYS A 124 -20.29 -13.23 31.70
C LYS A 124 -19.10 -12.52 32.35
N LYS A 125 -18.51 -13.15 33.36
CA LYS A 125 -17.32 -12.64 34.03
C LYS A 125 -16.12 -13.08 33.18
N VAL A 126 -15.56 -12.16 32.40
CA VAL A 126 -14.28 -12.37 31.73
C VAL A 126 -13.26 -12.59 32.84
N ARG A 127 -12.73 -13.80 32.93
CA ARG A 127 -11.63 -14.15 33.84
C ARG A 127 -10.43 -14.42 32.97
N PHE A 128 -9.38 -13.64 33.16
CA PHE A 128 -8.06 -14.01 32.68
C PHE A 128 -7.57 -15.14 33.59
N PRO A 129 -7.17 -16.29 33.06
CA PRO A 129 -6.62 -17.35 33.89
C PRO A 129 -5.37 -16.82 34.58
N GLU A 130 -5.41 -16.63 35.91
CA GLU A 130 -4.30 -16.17 36.75
C GLU A 130 -3.03 -17.04 36.63
N GLN A 131 -3.13 -18.20 35.97
CA GLN A 131 -2.10 -19.24 35.92
C GLN A 131 -1.76 -19.72 34.50
N ARG A 132 -2.23 -19.07 33.42
CA ARG A 132 -1.58 -19.32 32.13
C ARG A 132 -0.25 -18.58 32.15
N ALA A 133 0.84 -19.35 32.25
CA ALA A 133 2.18 -18.83 32.04
C ALA A 133 2.17 -18.04 30.73
N VAL A 134 2.36 -16.73 30.81
CA VAL A 134 2.55 -15.89 29.63
C VAL A 134 3.90 -16.31 29.06
N GLN A 135 3.88 -16.98 27.91
CA GLN A 135 5.10 -17.33 27.22
C GLN A 135 5.66 -16.04 26.60
N VAL A 136 6.65 -15.46 27.28
CA VAL A 136 7.43 -14.35 26.74
C VAL A 136 8.49 -14.98 25.85
N ILE A 137 8.42 -14.68 24.55
CA ILE A 137 9.48 -15.02 23.61
C ILE A 137 10.36 -13.78 23.50
N GLU A 138 11.63 -13.93 23.85
CA GLU A 138 12.61 -12.87 23.65
C GLU A 138 12.73 -12.58 22.15
N THR A 139 12.43 -11.35 21.77
CA THR A 139 12.52 -10.88 20.39
C THR A 139 13.64 -9.86 20.34
N ILE A 140 14.58 -10.03 19.42
CA ILE A 140 15.70 -9.09 19.23
C ILE A 140 15.11 -7.74 18.86
N HIS A 141 15.37 -6.72 19.68
CA HIS A 141 14.92 -5.36 19.39
C HIS A 141 15.84 -4.73 18.35
N VAL A 142 15.36 -3.79 17.54
CA VAL A 142 16.19 -3.07 16.54
C VAL A 142 17.38 -2.32 17.16
N PHE A 143 17.36 -2.08 18.48
CA PHE A 143 18.45 -1.43 19.21
C PHE A 143 19.54 -2.41 19.66
N ASP A 144 19.27 -3.71 19.59
CA ASP A 144 20.23 -4.77 19.90
C ASP A 144 21.10 -5.11 18.69
N TYR A 145 20.76 -4.57 17.50
CA TYR A 145 21.54 -4.74 16.27
C TYR A 145 22.78 -3.86 16.31
N THR A 146 23.91 -4.43 15.93
CA THR A 146 25.11 -3.64 15.63
C THR A 146 24.87 -2.73 14.42
N GLU A 147 25.66 -1.66 14.27
CA GLU A 147 25.55 -0.78 13.10
C GLU A 147 25.79 -1.53 11.77
N GLU A 148 26.66 -2.54 11.78
CA GLU A 148 26.93 -3.42 10.63
C GLU A 148 25.72 -4.28 10.29
N GLU A 149 25.08 -4.91 11.28
CA GLU A 149 23.86 -5.67 11.08
C GLU A 149 22.71 -4.77 10.65
N LEU A 150 22.61 -3.55 11.18
CA LEU A 150 21.59 -2.59 10.78
C LEU A 150 21.79 -2.18 9.32
N ALA A 151 23.02 -1.89 8.90
CA ALA A 151 23.34 -1.55 7.52
C ALA A 151 23.12 -2.73 6.55
N ALA A 152 23.31 -3.97 7.01
CA ALA A 152 23.07 -5.17 6.22
C ALA A 152 21.58 -5.58 6.18
N SER A 153 20.82 -5.29 7.24
CA SER A 153 19.41 -5.72 7.38
C SER A 153 18.42 -4.68 6.87
N PHE A 154 18.79 -3.41 6.85
CA PHE A 154 17.91 -2.31 6.47
C PHE A 154 18.43 -1.56 5.26
N TYR A 155 17.51 -1.18 4.39
CA TYR A 155 17.84 -0.30 3.28
C TYR A 155 18.39 1.03 3.79
N ASN A 156 19.56 1.41 3.30
CA ASN A 156 20.09 2.73 3.57
C ASN A 156 19.23 3.81 2.88
N THR A 157 19.45 5.08 3.26
CA THR A 157 18.67 6.19 2.70
C THR A 157 18.74 6.28 1.17
N ARG A 158 19.87 5.88 0.57
CA ARG A 158 20.06 5.90 -0.88
C ARG A 158 19.24 4.80 -1.56
N GLU A 159 19.28 3.58 -1.05
CA GLU A 159 18.46 2.44 -1.52
C GLU A 159 16.97 2.74 -1.40
N MET A 160 16.54 3.25 -0.24
CA MET A 160 15.15 3.64 -0.04
C MET A 160 14.69 4.71 -1.04
N ARG A 161 15.57 5.65 -1.42
CA ARG A 161 15.27 6.65 -2.45
C ARG A 161 15.19 6.02 -3.86
N LEU A 162 16.02 5.03 -4.16
CA LEU A 162 15.96 4.28 -5.41
C LEU A 162 14.64 3.50 -5.51
N LEU A 163 14.30 2.71 -4.49
CA LEU A 163 13.04 1.97 -4.43
C LEU A 163 11.81 2.88 -4.60
N LYS A 164 11.81 4.06 -3.95
CA LYS A 164 10.74 5.06 -4.13
C LYS A 164 10.69 5.65 -5.54
N ARG A 165 11.83 5.77 -6.22
CA ARG A 165 11.89 6.26 -7.61
C ARG A 165 11.34 5.19 -8.56
N GLU A 166 11.81 3.96 -8.43
CA GLU A 166 11.39 2.80 -9.21
C GLU A 166 9.87 2.58 -9.08
N ARG A 167 9.34 2.59 -7.86
CA ARG A 167 7.89 2.51 -7.63
C ARG A 167 7.10 3.60 -8.36
N ARG A 168 7.60 4.84 -8.37
CA ARG A 168 6.94 5.96 -9.08
C ARG A 168 7.02 5.81 -10.59
N GLU A 169 8.12 5.27 -11.10
CA GLU A 169 8.28 4.99 -12.52
C GLU A 169 7.31 3.91 -12.99
N LEU A 170 7.20 2.81 -12.24
CA LEU A 170 6.24 1.73 -12.53
C LEU A 170 4.79 2.23 -12.48
N ALA A 171 4.43 3.03 -11.47
CA ALA A 171 3.10 3.65 -11.40
C ALA A 171 2.80 4.54 -12.62
N ARG A 172 3.78 5.31 -13.09
CA ARG A 172 3.61 6.14 -14.30
C ARG A 172 3.43 5.31 -15.57
N LEU A 173 4.12 4.17 -15.69
CA LEU A 173 3.93 3.27 -16.82
C LEU A 173 2.52 2.65 -16.80
N LEU A 174 2.04 2.25 -15.63
CA LEU A 174 0.66 1.79 -15.49
C LEU A 174 -0.36 2.88 -15.85
N ASP A 175 -0.16 4.11 -15.39
CA ASP A 175 -1.03 5.25 -15.73
C ASP A 175 -0.99 5.60 -17.23
N GLN A 176 0.08 5.23 -17.94
CA GLN A 176 0.20 5.35 -19.40
C GLN A 176 -0.53 4.23 -20.17
N GLY A 177 -1.10 3.24 -19.46
CA GLY A 177 -1.87 2.15 -20.04
C GLY A 177 -1.05 0.96 -20.51
N TYR A 178 0.24 0.88 -20.14
CA TYR A 178 1.04 -0.33 -20.37
C TYR A 178 0.49 -1.48 -19.54
N SER A 179 0.47 -2.69 -20.13
CA SER A 179 0.05 -3.87 -19.39
C SER A 179 1.11 -4.25 -18.33
N PRO A 180 0.73 -4.92 -17.22
CA PRO A 180 1.68 -5.40 -16.22
C PRO A 180 2.80 -6.25 -16.83
N GLU A 181 2.48 -7.12 -17.79
CA GLU A 181 3.44 -7.98 -18.49
C GLU A 181 4.41 -7.17 -19.36
N GLU A 182 3.93 -6.14 -20.06
CA GLU A 182 4.79 -5.25 -20.87
C GLU A 182 5.79 -4.49 -19.99
N ILE A 183 5.35 -4.03 -18.83
CA ILE A 183 6.20 -3.34 -17.86
C ILE A 183 7.26 -4.29 -17.30
N GLU A 184 6.86 -5.51 -16.92
CA GLU A 184 7.78 -6.52 -16.39
C GLU A 184 8.83 -6.92 -17.44
N ILE A 185 8.44 -7.12 -18.70
CA ILE A 185 9.39 -7.39 -19.80
C ILE A 185 10.37 -6.23 -20.01
N ARG A 186 9.88 -4.99 -19.92
CA ARG A 186 10.69 -3.79 -20.20
C ARG A 186 11.64 -3.43 -19.06
N THR A 187 11.19 -3.58 -17.82
CA THR A 187 11.90 -3.10 -16.62
C THR A 187 12.54 -4.22 -15.82
N GLY A 188 12.10 -5.46 -16.01
CA GLY A 188 12.44 -6.59 -15.14
C GLY A 188 11.83 -6.47 -13.74
N MET A 189 10.88 -5.55 -13.54
CA MET A 189 10.26 -5.29 -12.24
C MET A 189 8.83 -5.78 -12.19
N TYR A 190 8.50 -6.42 -11.07
CA TYR A 190 7.16 -6.91 -10.81
C TYR A 190 6.23 -5.76 -10.40
N VAL A 191 5.04 -5.74 -11.00
CA VAL A 191 4.13 -4.59 -10.95
C VAL A 191 3.09 -4.70 -9.82
N ARG A 192 2.86 -5.91 -9.32
CA ARG A 192 1.86 -6.17 -8.29
C ARG A 192 2.20 -5.43 -6.99
N GLY A 193 1.19 -4.89 -6.32
CA GLY A 193 1.34 -4.06 -5.11
C GLY A 193 1.59 -2.57 -5.41
N ILE A 194 1.77 -2.18 -6.66
CA ILE A 194 1.95 -0.77 -7.10
C ILE A 194 0.62 -0.15 -7.54
N GLU A 195 -0.47 -0.91 -7.59
CA GLU A 195 -1.77 -0.46 -8.08
C GLU A 195 -2.29 0.75 -7.30
N THR A 196 -2.04 0.77 -5.97
CA THR A 196 -2.44 1.90 -5.12
C THR A 196 -1.56 3.15 -5.27
N ALA A 197 -0.38 3.02 -5.89
CA ALA A 197 0.51 4.13 -6.19
C ALA A 197 0.19 4.78 -7.55
N CYS A 198 -0.60 4.12 -8.40
CA CYS A 198 -1.12 4.67 -9.64
C CYS A 198 -2.18 5.74 -9.36
N TYR A 199 -2.38 6.67 -10.28
CA TYR A 199 -3.36 7.75 -10.12
C TYR A 199 -4.76 7.20 -9.85
N ASP A 200 -5.23 6.27 -10.68
CA ASP A 200 -6.57 5.71 -10.56
C ASP A 200 -6.75 4.86 -9.29
N GLY A 201 -5.76 4.04 -8.94
CA GLY A 201 -5.82 3.22 -7.73
C GLY A 201 -5.76 4.06 -6.46
N ASN A 202 -4.94 5.11 -6.45
CA ASN A 202 -4.88 6.06 -5.35
C ASN A 202 -6.21 6.84 -5.22
N ARG A 203 -6.78 7.30 -6.33
CA ARG A 203 -8.10 7.96 -6.36
C ARG A 203 -9.19 7.05 -5.81
N ARG A 204 -9.27 5.80 -6.28
CA ARG A 204 -10.26 4.81 -5.83
C ARG A 204 -10.13 4.54 -4.32
N ARG A 205 -8.90 4.35 -3.83
CA ARG A 205 -8.63 4.16 -2.40
C ARG A 205 -9.14 5.35 -1.57
N HIS A 206 -8.83 6.57 -1.98
CA HIS A 206 -9.29 7.77 -1.27
C HIS A 206 -10.80 7.94 -1.33
N ALA A 207 -11.44 7.59 -2.45
CA ALA A 207 -12.89 7.61 -2.57
C ALA A 207 -13.56 6.67 -1.55
N HIS A 208 -13.11 5.42 -1.43
CA HIS A 208 -13.66 4.47 -0.43
C HIS A 208 -13.43 4.94 1.02
N ILE A 209 -12.26 5.51 1.31
CA ILE A 209 -11.99 6.10 2.64
C ILE A 209 -12.95 7.25 2.91
N ALA A 210 -13.10 8.17 1.95
CA ALA A 210 -13.99 9.32 2.08
C ALA A 210 -15.45 8.89 2.26
N GLU A 211 -15.91 7.88 1.54
CA GLU A 211 -17.24 7.31 1.67
C GLU A 211 -17.48 6.69 3.06
N GLY A 212 -16.54 5.89 3.56
CA GLY A 212 -16.62 5.30 4.90
C GLY A 212 -16.68 6.37 5.99
N VAL A 213 -15.82 7.39 5.90
CA VAL A 213 -15.83 8.54 6.82
C VAL A 213 -17.14 9.32 6.72
N HIS A 214 -17.60 9.63 5.51
CA HIS A 214 -18.83 10.39 5.31
C HIS A 214 -20.05 9.67 5.88
N SER A 215 -20.15 8.36 5.66
CA SER A 215 -21.25 7.54 6.14
C SER A 215 -21.31 7.48 7.67
N VAL A 216 -20.14 7.38 8.33
CA VAL A 216 -20.04 7.43 9.80
C VAL A 216 -20.47 8.79 10.34
N MET A 217 -20.02 9.88 9.73
CA MET A 217 -20.38 11.24 10.16
C MET A 217 -21.88 11.49 10.04
N LEU A 218 -22.51 11.08 8.94
CA LEU A 218 -23.96 11.19 8.76
C LEU A 218 -24.74 10.43 9.86
N GLU A 219 -24.32 9.21 10.21
CA GLU A 219 -24.94 8.46 11.30
C GLU A 219 -24.76 9.15 12.65
N GLN A 220 -23.57 9.69 12.92
CA GLN A 220 -23.29 10.42 14.16
C GLN A 220 -24.16 11.67 14.29
N ASP A 221 -24.31 12.43 13.20
CA ASP A 221 -25.17 13.62 13.15
C ASP A 221 -26.64 13.25 13.41
N MET A 222 -27.15 12.20 12.75
CA MET A 222 -28.51 11.70 12.99
C MET A 222 -28.72 11.25 14.45
N GLN A 223 -27.76 10.52 15.01
CA GLN A 223 -27.81 10.08 16.41
C GLN A 223 -27.79 11.27 17.39
N TYR A 224 -27.02 12.30 17.08
CA TYR A 224 -26.94 13.53 17.85
C TYR A 224 -28.27 14.28 17.85
N GLU A 225 -28.88 14.49 16.68
CA GLU A 225 -30.20 15.13 16.53
C GLU A 225 -31.29 14.37 17.29
N ASP A 226 -31.25 13.04 17.24
CA ASP A 226 -32.19 12.16 17.93
C ASP A 226 -31.94 12.00 19.45
N CYS A 227 -30.85 12.56 19.97
CA CYS A 227 -30.36 12.33 21.34
C CYS A 227 -30.18 10.83 21.68
N LYS A 228 -29.74 10.02 20.71
CA LYS A 228 -29.48 8.58 20.86
C LYS A 228 -27.99 8.30 20.74
N TRP A 229 -27.51 7.30 21.47
CA TRP A 229 -26.14 6.80 21.31
C TRP A 229 -26.18 5.31 21.00
N ASN A 230 -25.89 4.95 19.75
CA ASN A 230 -25.89 3.57 19.27
C ASN A 230 -24.60 3.26 18.51
N PRO A 231 -23.54 2.84 19.21
CA PRO A 231 -22.25 2.54 18.58
C PRO A 231 -22.34 1.35 17.60
N SER A 232 -23.30 0.43 17.80
CA SER A 232 -23.49 -0.71 16.88
C SER A 232 -24.01 -0.26 15.52
N ALA A 233 -24.84 0.78 15.46
CA ALA A 233 -25.32 1.33 14.18
C ALA A 233 -24.17 1.96 13.37
N ILE A 234 -23.31 2.76 14.03
CA ILE A 234 -22.10 3.34 13.41
C ILE A 234 -21.19 2.24 12.86
N ALA A 235 -20.92 1.19 13.66
CA ALA A 235 -20.09 0.07 13.24
C ALA A 235 -20.67 -0.66 12.02
N ASN A 236 -21.99 -0.88 11.99
CA ASN A 236 -22.66 -1.51 10.86
C ASN A 236 -22.58 -0.66 9.59
N ILE A 237 -22.70 0.66 9.70
CA ILE A 237 -22.60 1.58 8.56
C ILE A 237 -21.19 1.58 7.99
N TYR A 238 -20.16 1.68 8.84
CA TYR A 238 -18.78 1.57 8.39
C TYR A 238 -18.50 0.21 7.74
N HIS A 239 -19.02 -0.87 8.34
CA HIS A 239 -18.86 -2.21 7.79
C HIS A 239 -19.42 -2.33 6.38
N ARG A 240 -20.64 -1.81 6.14
CA ARG A 240 -21.24 -1.76 4.80
C ARG A 240 -20.40 -0.95 3.81
N ALA A 241 -19.93 0.23 4.21
CA ALA A 241 -19.08 1.06 3.35
C ALA A 241 -17.74 0.38 3.00
N SER A 242 -17.23 -0.52 3.87
CA SER A 242 -15.99 -1.26 3.64
C SER A 242 -16.16 -2.62 2.92
N GLU A 243 -17.40 -3.05 2.66
CA GLU A 243 -17.70 -4.41 2.15
C GLU A 243 -17.12 -4.62 0.74
N GLU A 244 -17.24 -3.62 -0.14
CA GLU A 244 -16.68 -3.69 -1.49
C GLU A 244 -15.16 -3.86 -1.46
N SER A 245 -14.46 -3.07 -0.64
CA SER A 245 -13.01 -3.18 -0.47
C SER A 245 -12.60 -4.56 0.06
N LEU A 246 -13.41 -5.17 0.95
CA LEU A 246 -13.17 -6.53 1.43
C LEU A 246 -13.30 -7.56 0.30
N VAL A 247 -14.37 -7.46 -0.51
CA VAL A 247 -14.59 -8.36 -1.66
C VAL A 247 -13.45 -8.24 -2.66
N GLU A 248 -13.01 -7.01 -2.98
CA GLU A 248 -11.87 -6.78 -3.87
C GLU A 248 -10.57 -7.38 -3.32
N ALA A 249 -10.31 -7.19 -2.02
CA ALA A 249 -9.12 -7.76 -1.37
C ALA A 249 -9.15 -9.30 -1.38
N MET A 250 -10.31 -9.91 -1.13
CA MET A 250 -10.48 -11.36 -1.20
C MET A 250 -10.29 -11.90 -2.61
N LYS A 251 -10.83 -11.20 -3.62
CA LYS A 251 -10.65 -11.57 -5.02
C LYS A 251 -9.16 -11.54 -5.39
N ARG A 252 -8.48 -10.45 -5.06
CA ARG A 252 -7.05 -10.28 -5.32
C ARG A 252 -6.21 -11.35 -4.63
N GLY A 253 -6.50 -11.64 -3.35
CA GLY A 253 -5.80 -12.71 -2.62
C GLY A 253 -5.96 -14.10 -3.24
N LYS A 254 -7.10 -14.40 -3.89
CA LYS A 254 -7.26 -15.64 -4.65
C LYS A 254 -6.45 -15.65 -5.94
N GLU A 255 -6.38 -14.51 -6.62
CA GLU A 255 -5.54 -14.34 -7.81
C GLU A 255 -4.05 -14.48 -7.42
N ASP A 256 -3.63 -13.97 -6.25
CA ASP A 256 -2.27 -14.18 -5.70
C ASP A 256 -1.99 -15.67 -5.47
N GLU A 257 -2.91 -16.36 -4.80
CA GLU A 257 -2.79 -17.79 -4.50
C GLU A 257 -2.66 -18.62 -5.78
N GLN A 258 -3.49 -18.33 -6.78
CA GLN A 258 -3.47 -19.04 -8.06
C GLN A 258 -2.15 -18.82 -8.82
N GLU A 259 -1.64 -17.58 -8.88
CA GLU A 259 -0.37 -17.27 -9.55
C GLU A 259 0.80 -18.02 -8.91
N VAL A 260 0.84 -18.10 -7.57
CA VAL A 260 1.86 -18.87 -6.85
C VAL A 260 1.77 -20.36 -7.17
N VAL A 261 0.55 -20.91 -7.24
CA VAL A 261 0.35 -22.32 -7.61
C VAL A 261 0.84 -22.59 -9.03
N GLU A 262 0.50 -21.73 -9.99
CA GLU A 262 0.93 -21.86 -11.39
C GLU A 262 2.46 -21.77 -11.53
N GLU A 263 3.10 -20.87 -10.79
CA GLU A 263 4.55 -20.74 -10.79
C GLU A 263 5.24 -21.97 -10.16
N LEU A 264 4.70 -22.51 -9.08
CA LEU A 264 5.20 -23.75 -8.48
C LEU A 264 5.05 -24.94 -9.43
N GLU A 265 3.94 -25.04 -10.16
CA GLU A 265 3.75 -26.05 -11.19
C GLU A 265 4.75 -25.91 -12.35
N ARG A 266 5.03 -24.67 -12.78
CA ARG A 266 6.04 -24.37 -13.80
C ARG A 266 7.43 -24.83 -13.35
N ILE A 267 7.84 -24.45 -12.14
CA ILE A 267 9.13 -24.86 -11.54
C ILE A 267 9.21 -26.40 -11.46
N ARG A 268 8.12 -27.06 -11.06
CA ARG A 268 8.07 -28.53 -10.98
C ARG A 268 8.25 -29.20 -12.34
N GLN A 269 7.67 -28.62 -13.40
CA GLN A 269 7.82 -29.13 -14.77
C GLN A 269 9.24 -28.91 -15.31
N GLU A 270 9.85 -27.77 -15.01
CA GLU A 270 11.21 -27.43 -15.42
C GLU A 270 12.28 -28.25 -14.67
N TYR A 271 12.04 -28.52 -13.39
CA TYR A 271 12.97 -29.21 -12.49
C TYR A 271 12.32 -30.42 -11.79
N PRO A 272 12.02 -31.51 -12.52
CA PRO A 272 11.35 -32.68 -11.95
C PRO A 272 12.16 -33.41 -10.87
N ALA A 273 13.48 -33.16 -10.78
CA ALA A 273 14.36 -33.75 -9.77
C ALA A 273 14.36 -33.01 -8.41
N LEU A 274 13.68 -31.85 -8.31
CA LEU A 274 13.59 -31.05 -7.09
C LEU A 274 12.24 -31.22 -6.38
N ASP A 275 11.62 -32.41 -6.44
CA ASP A 275 10.32 -32.61 -5.79
C ASP A 275 10.47 -32.45 -4.25
N PRO A 276 9.88 -31.40 -3.65
CA PRO A 276 10.06 -31.11 -2.22
C PRO A 276 9.38 -32.15 -1.31
N THR A 277 8.65 -33.12 -1.87
CA THR A 277 8.04 -34.23 -1.13
C THR A 277 9.01 -35.37 -0.78
N GLU A 278 10.26 -35.34 -1.28
CA GLU A 278 11.28 -36.36 -0.97
C GLU A 278 12.21 -36.01 0.22
N CYS A 279 11.91 -34.98 1.01
CA CYS A 279 12.64 -34.65 2.25
C CYS A 279 12.06 -35.32 3.51
#